data_AF-A0A918NVP3-F1
#
_entry.id   AF-A0A918NVP3-F1
#
_cell.length_a   1.000
_cell.length_b   1.000
_cell.length_c   1.000
_cell.angle_alpha   90.00
_cell.angle_beta   90.00
_cell.angle_gamma   90.00
#
_symmetry.space_group_name_H-M   'P 1'
#
loop_
_entity.id
_entity.type
_entity.pdbx_description
1 polymer ?
#
loop_
_entity_poly.entity_id
_entity_poly.type
_entity_poly.pdbx_seq_one_letter_code
_entity_poly.pdbx_strand_id
1 'polypeptide(L)'
;MKTATTMGWIRAAGTRLHTGSSRLATHYAARTAQSVQRRYAAVRAWLASSSGLTWLTKAALLVAAAGLLRKIATKAGGGFYERLHTGAAAWLLWPAAALWIIAAYRAGHPDWKPKQPPAAPEQNPAADAQEQQAEPADTLPPAGPRPISPIELVAAVRDVGTPNAQLVPLAAHLRTTTDAIKAAAADVGWRVKDVRMEGRSTSAGLRWDEAPTPVQAYPDPDVVGAGQPANDNDDDSDGEGPREGLRVQNIGEGGRLIHDPATTIRHHTVRGT
;
A
#
# COMPACT_ATOMS: atom_id res chain seq x y z
N MET A 1 -27.49 -14.03 34.37
CA MET A 1 -26.30 -14.45 33.57
C MET A 1 -25.33 -15.14 34.52
N LYS A 2 -24.96 -16.41 34.28
CA LYS A 2 -23.97 -17.11 35.12
C LYS A 2 -22.58 -16.63 34.71
N THR A 3 -21.85 -16.00 35.63
CA THR A 3 -20.46 -15.63 35.42
C THR A 3 -19.62 -16.89 35.26
N ALA A 4 -18.83 -16.95 34.19
CA ALA A 4 -17.95 -18.09 33.96
C ALA A 4 -16.90 -18.16 35.08
N THR A 5 -16.77 -19.34 35.69
CA THR A 5 -15.72 -19.61 36.68
C THR A 5 -14.35 -19.52 36.02
N THR A 6 -13.30 -19.19 36.78
CA THR A 6 -11.91 -19.12 36.29
C THR A 6 -11.50 -20.40 35.55
N MET A 7 -11.91 -21.56 36.06
CA MET A 7 -11.67 -22.85 35.40
C MET A 7 -12.41 -23.01 34.06
N GLY A 8 -13.60 -22.40 33.93
CA GLY A 8 -14.33 -22.34 32.66
C GLY A 8 -13.55 -21.58 31.58
N TRP A 9 -12.95 -20.44 31.94
CA TRP A 9 -12.09 -19.66 31.06
C TRP A 9 -10.84 -20.42 30.63
N ILE A 10 -10.17 -21.10 31.56
CA ILE A 10 -8.95 -21.87 31.26
C ILE A 10 -9.25 -23.01 30.29
N ARG A 11 -10.33 -23.77 30.50
CA ARG A 11 -10.73 -24.84 29.57
C ARG A 11 -11.07 -24.29 28.18
N ALA A 12 -11.84 -23.21 28.11
CA ALA A 12 -12.19 -22.57 26.84
C ALA A 12 -10.95 -22.05 26.09
N ALA A 13 -9.97 -21.50 26.80
CA ALA A 13 -8.69 -21.09 26.22
C ALA A 13 -7.89 -22.30 25.70
N GLY A 14 -7.86 -23.41 26.46
CA GLY A 14 -7.20 -24.65 26.06
C GLY A 14 -7.80 -25.26 24.79
N THR A 15 -9.13 -25.38 24.71
CA THR A 15 -9.82 -25.88 23.51
C THR A 15 -9.57 -24.99 22.29
N ARG A 16 -9.52 -23.68 22.51
CA ARG A 16 -9.24 -22.69 21.47
C ARG A 16 -7.80 -22.80 20.96
N LEU A 17 -6.82 -22.93 21.85
CA LEU A 17 -5.42 -23.15 21.50
C LEU A 17 -5.21 -24.45 20.72
N HIS A 18 -5.84 -25.54 21.15
CA HIS A 18 -5.75 -26.83 20.46
C HIS A 18 -6.33 -26.75 19.03
N THR A 19 -7.55 -26.21 18.91
CA THR A 19 -8.22 -26.02 17.61
C THR A 19 -7.39 -25.13 16.70
N GLY A 20 -6.91 -24.00 17.21
CA GLY A 20 -6.09 -23.07 16.45
C GLY A 20 -4.74 -23.63 16.03
N SER A 21 -4.09 -24.43 16.88
CA SER A 21 -2.82 -25.10 16.56
C SER A 21 -2.98 -26.08 15.39
N SER A 22 -4.04 -26.90 15.40
CA SER A 22 -4.33 -27.83 14.31
C SER A 22 -4.59 -27.12 12.98
N ARG A 23 -5.35 -26.01 13.01
CA ARG A 23 -5.63 -25.17 11.84
C ARG A 23 -4.38 -24.52 11.29
N LEU A 24 -3.52 -23.96 12.15
CA LEU A 24 -2.24 -23.39 11.74
C LEU A 24 -1.31 -24.43 11.13
N ALA A 25 -1.15 -25.58 11.80
CA ALA A 25 -0.32 -26.66 11.29
C ALA A 25 -0.76 -27.12 9.89
N THR A 26 -2.07 -27.31 9.71
CA THR A 26 -2.65 -27.67 8.41
C THR A 26 -2.46 -26.57 7.36
N HIS A 27 -2.65 -25.30 7.73
CA HIS A 27 -2.46 -24.18 6.82
C HIS A 27 -1.00 -24.05 6.36
N TYR A 28 -0.04 -24.15 7.28
CA TYR A 28 1.38 -24.13 6.95
C TYR A 28 1.79 -25.34 6.11
N ALA A 29 1.31 -26.54 6.46
CA ALA A 29 1.55 -27.75 5.67
C ALA A 29 0.99 -27.65 4.25
N ALA A 30 -0.23 -27.13 4.08
CA ALA A 30 -0.82 -26.92 2.76
C ALA A 30 -0.03 -25.90 1.94
N ARG A 31 0.41 -24.79 2.57
CA ARG A 31 1.20 -23.74 1.92
C ARG A 31 2.60 -24.22 1.53
N THR A 32 3.25 -25.00 2.37
CA THR A 32 4.55 -25.60 2.04
C THR A 32 4.39 -26.62 0.93
N ALA A 33 3.38 -27.49 0.98
CA ALA A 33 3.08 -28.45 -0.09
C ALA A 33 2.82 -27.76 -1.44
N GLN A 34 1.99 -26.72 -1.47
CA GLN A 34 1.74 -25.93 -2.69
C GLN A 34 3.01 -25.27 -3.22
N SER A 35 3.86 -24.73 -2.32
CA SER A 35 5.12 -24.09 -2.72
C SER A 35 6.10 -25.10 -3.30
N VAL A 36 6.19 -26.30 -2.71
CA VAL A 36 6.99 -27.42 -3.21
C VAL A 36 6.48 -27.88 -4.56
N GLN A 37 5.17 -28.07 -4.72
CA GLN A 37 4.56 -28.46 -6.00
C GLN A 37 4.83 -27.43 -7.11
N ARG A 38 4.69 -26.14 -6.83
CA ARG A 38 5.01 -25.07 -7.81
C ARG A 38 6.47 -25.09 -8.23
N ARG A 39 7.40 -25.22 -7.27
CA ARG A 39 8.83 -25.31 -7.56
C ARG A 39 9.16 -26.57 -8.35
N TYR A 40 8.56 -27.70 -8.00
CA TYR A 40 8.73 -28.95 -8.72
C TYR A 40 8.23 -28.84 -10.16
N ALA A 41 7.04 -28.27 -10.37
CA ALA A 41 6.49 -28.03 -11.70
C ALA A 41 7.40 -27.10 -12.54
N ALA A 42 7.92 -26.03 -11.94
CA ALA A 42 8.85 -25.12 -12.61
C ALA A 42 10.16 -25.81 -12.99
N VAL A 43 10.75 -26.61 -12.09
CA VAL A 43 11.96 -27.39 -12.36
C VAL A 43 11.70 -28.41 -13.47
N ARG A 44 10.56 -29.08 -13.45
CA ARG A 44 10.17 -30.05 -14.49
C ARG A 44 10.00 -29.37 -15.85
N ALA A 45 9.35 -28.22 -15.90
CA ALA A 45 9.20 -27.44 -17.13
C ALA A 45 10.57 -26.96 -17.66
N TRP A 46 11.46 -26.50 -16.78
CA TRP A 46 12.82 -26.09 -17.14
C TRP A 46 13.70 -27.24 -17.64
N LEU A 47 13.51 -28.45 -17.11
CA LEU A 47 14.14 -29.65 -17.64
C LEU A 47 13.56 -30.04 -19.01
N ALA A 48 12.24 -29.99 -19.15
CA ALA A 48 11.55 -30.35 -20.39
C ALA A 48 11.86 -29.41 -21.56
N SER A 49 12.28 -28.17 -21.30
CA SER A 49 12.69 -27.22 -22.35
C SER A 49 14.05 -27.54 -22.99
N SER A 50 14.66 -28.68 -22.69
CA SER A 50 15.94 -29.10 -23.27
C SER A 50 15.94 -30.58 -23.61
N SER A 51 16.65 -30.94 -24.67
CA SER A 51 16.83 -32.32 -25.13
C SER A 51 18.32 -32.65 -25.31
N GLY A 52 18.64 -33.94 -25.43
CA GLY A 52 19.99 -34.43 -25.68
C GLY A 52 20.98 -34.10 -24.56
N LEU A 53 22.18 -33.66 -24.93
CA LEU A 53 23.29 -33.44 -23.99
C LEU A 53 23.02 -32.30 -22.99
N THR A 54 22.29 -31.26 -23.42
CA THR A 54 21.89 -30.13 -22.57
C THR A 54 20.93 -30.56 -21.46
N TRP A 55 20.09 -31.56 -21.71
CA TRP A 55 19.22 -32.12 -20.67
C TRP A 55 20.05 -32.81 -19.58
N LEU A 56 21.05 -33.60 -19.97
CA LEU A 56 21.95 -34.29 -19.04
C LEU A 56 22.73 -33.32 -18.16
N THR A 57 23.24 -32.22 -18.72
CA THR A 57 23.95 -31.20 -17.93
C THR A 57 23.03 -30.50 -16.94
N LYS A 58 21.80 -30.15 -17.33
CA LYS A 58 20.78 -29.60 -16.41
C LYS A 58 20.43 -30.58 -15.29
N ALA A 59 20.25 -31.86 -15.60
CA ALA A 59 19.97 -32.89 -14.62
C ALA A 59 21.14 -33.07 -13.64
N ALA A 60 22.38 -33.13 -14.15
CA ALA A 60 23.59 -33.21 -13.33
C ALA A 60 23.73 -31.98 -12.39
N LEU A 61 23.44 -30.78 -12.90
CA LEU A 61 23.44 -29.55 -12.10
C LEU A 61 22.41 -29.61 -10.96
N LEU A 62 21.20 -30.13 -11.21
CA LEU A 62 20.18 -30.30 -10.17
C LEU A 62 20.60 -31.31 -9.11
N VAL A 63 21.20 -32.43 -9.50
CA VAL A 63 21.70 -33.43 -8.55
C VAL A 63 22.82 -32.83 -7.68
N ALA A 64 23.75 -32.08 -8.29
CA ALA A 64 24.80 -31.37 -7.56
C ALA A 64 24.23 -30.34 -6.58
N ALA A 65 23.26 -29.53 -7.02
CA ALA A 65 22.58 -28.54 -6.19
C ALA A 65 21.83 -29.22 -5.02
N ALA A 66 21.15 -30.33 -5.27
CA ALA A 66 20.47 -31.12 -4.24
C ALA A 66 21.46 -31.70 -3.22
N GLY A 67 22.62 -32.19 -3.67
CA GLY A 67 23.69 -32.66 -2.80
C GLY A 67 24.26 -31.55 -1.91
N LEU A 68 24.46 -30.35 -2.46
CA LEU A 68 24.92 -29.18 -1.71
C LEU A 68 23.87 -28.72 -0.69
N LEU A 69 22.61 -28.60 -1.11
CA LEU A 69 21.48 -28.27 -0.23
C LEU A 69 21.35 -29.26 0.92
N ARG A 70 21.50 -30.57 0.65
CA ARG A 70 21.50 -31.60 1.69
C ARG A 70 22.63 -31.38 2.70
N LYS A 71 23.86 -31.13 2.25
CA LYS A 71 25.00 -30.86 3.15
C LYS A 71 24.75 -29.63 4.02
N ILE A 72 24.30 -28.52 3.42
CA ILE A 72 23.96 -27.29 4.15
C ILE A 72 22.86 -27.57 5.17
N ALA A 73 21.77 -28.23 4.76
CA ALA A 73 20.65 -28.57 5.63
C ALA A 73 21.07 -29.45 6.80
N THR A 74 21.93 -30.46 6.59
CA THR A 74 22.43 -31.31 7.68
C THR A 74 23.34 -30.56 8.65
N LYS A 75 24.19 -29.64 8.16
CA LYS A 75 25.09 -28.86 9.01
C LYS A 75 24.35 -27.78 9.79
N ALA A 76 23.46 -27.04 9.11
CA ALA A 76 22.62 -26.04 9.75
C ALA A 76 21.64 -26.69 10.74
N GLY A 77 20.98 -27.77 10.32
CA GLY A 77 20.04 -28.52 11.16
C GLY A 77 20.72 -29.17 12.36
N GLY A 78 21.87 -29.82 12.16
CA GLY A 78 22.66 -30.41 13.24
C GLY A 78 23.15 -29.37 14.26
N GLY A 79 23.75 -28.27 13.78
CA GLY A 79 24.22 -27.20 14.66
C GLY A 79 23.08 -26.49 15.40
N PHE A 80 21.93 -26.32 14.75
CA PHE A 80 20.73 -25.78 15.41
C PHE A 80 20.19 -26.75 16.46
N TYR A 81 20.13 -28.05 16.15
CA TYR A 81 19.72 -29.09 17.08
C TYR A 81 20.64 -29.17 18.30
N GLU A 82 21.96 -29.16 18.11
CA GLU A 82 22.92 -29.15 19.22
C GLU A 82 22.77 -27.91 20.11
N ARG A 83 22.57 -26.72 19.52
CA ARG A 83 22.31 -25.49 20.28
C ARG A 83 21.01 -25.52 21.06
N LEU A 84 19.99 -26.21 20.54
CA LEU A 84 18.74 -26.45 21.26
C LEU A 84 18.92 -27.46 22.39
N HIS A 85 19.58 -28.58 22.10
CA HIS A 85 19.80 -29.66 23.07
C HIS A 85 20.67 -29.22 24.25
N THR A 86 21.68 -28.38 24.00
CA THR A 86 22.54 -27.80 25.05
C THR A 86 21.89 -26.65 25.81
N GLY A 87 20.67 -26.23 25.44
CA GLY A 87 19.95 -25.12 26.07
C GLY A 87 20.49 -23.73 25.73
N ALA A 88 21.58 -23.62 24.97
CA ALA A 88 22.17 -22.35 24.54
C ALA A 88 21.20 -21.46 23.74
N ALA A 89 20.22 -22.08 23.08
CA ALA A 89 19.16 -21.39 22.33
C ALA A 89 17.78 -21.46 23.01
N ALA A 90 17.67 -21.87 24.28
CA ALA A 90 16.38 -21.95 24.98
C ALA A 90 15.64 -20.59 25.00
N TRP A 91 16.39 -19.49 25.06
CA TRP A 91 15.85 -18.13 25.02
C TRP A 91 15.16 -17.79 23.68
N LEU A 92 15.52 -18.44 22.57
CA LEU A 92 14.86 -18.27 21.26
C LEU A 92 13.56 -19.08 21.16
N LEU A 93 13.44 -20.17 21.91
CA LEU A 93 12.23 -20.99 21.93
C LEU A 93 11.07 -20.27 22.61
N TRP A 94 11.34 -19.49 23.67
CA TRP A 94 10.31 -18.74 24.39
C TRP A 94 9.53 -17.73 23.51
N PRO A 95 10.17 -16.82 22.75
CA PRO A 95 9.45 -15.92 21.86
C PRO A 95 8.76 -16.68 20.73
N ALA A 96 9.38 -17.74 20.18
CA ALA A 96 8.75 -18.57 19.16
C ALA A 96 7.49 -19.27 19.69
N ALA A 97 7.55 -19.83 20.90
CA ALA A 97 6.41 -20.45 21.58
C ALA A 97 5.33 -19.42 21.91
N ALA A 98 5.69 -18.25 22.43
CA ALA A 98 4.74 -17.17 22.69
C ALA A 98 4.03 -16.70 21.42
N LEU A 99 4.78 -16.49 20.32
CA LEU A 99 4.22 -16.15 19.02
C LEU A 99 3.31 -17.26 18.50
N TRP A 100 3.70 -18.53 18.66
CA TRP A 100 2.86 -19.67 18.28
C TRP A 100 1.56 -19.72 19.09
N ILE A 101 1.62 -19.53 20.40
CA ILE A 101 0.44 -19.50 21.28
C ILE A 101 -0.50 -18.37 20.87
N ILE A 102 0.01 -17.16 20.62
CA ILE A 102 -0.80 -16.02 20.18
C ILE A 102 -1.44 -16.33 18.82
N ALA A 103 -0.66 -16.85 17.86
CA ALA A 103 -1.17 -17.21 16.55
C ALA A 103 -2.25 -18.30 16.64
N ALA A 104 -2.01 -19.35 17.41
CA ALA A 104 -2.93 -20.45 17.63
C ALA A 104 -4.21 -19.94 18.31
N TYR A 105 -4.10 -19.11 19.33
CA TYR A 105 -5.26 -18.53 19.99
C TYR A 105 -6.12 -17.70 19.03
N ARG A 106 -5.50 -16.91 18.15
CA ARG A 106 -6.22 -16.17 17.10
C ARG A 106 -6.85 -17.09 16.07
N ALA A 107 -6.14 -18.13 15.63
CA ALA A 107 -6.63 -19.11 14.66
C ALA A 107 -7.77 -20.00 15.19
N GLY A 108 -7.85 -20.17 16.50
CA GLY A 108 -8.92 -20.90 17.18
C GLY A 108 -10.24 -20.13 17.29
N HIS A 109 -10.30 -18.86 16.87
CA HIS A 109 -11.55 -18.11 16.83
C HIS A 109 -12.51 -18.72 15.79
N PRO A 110 -13.84 -18.79 16.04
CA PRO A 110 -14.81 -19.29 15.07
C PRO A 110 -14.76 -18.52 13.74
N ASP A 111 -14.61 -17.20 13.81
CA ASP A 111 -14.55 -16.33 12.62
C ASP A 111 -13.18 -16.26 11.94
N TRP A 112 -12.21 -17.05 12.40
CA TRP A 112 -10.90 -17.05 11.75
C TRP A 112 -10.99 -17.66 10.36
N LYS A 113 -10.64 -16.85 9.35
CA LYS A 113 -10.44 -17.30 7.97
C LYS A 113 -8.96 -17.15 7.61
N PRO A 114 -8.31 -18.17 7.03
CA PRO A 114 -6.95 -18.04 6.56
C PRO A 114 -6.90 -16.90 5.54
N LYS A 115 -5.94 -15.99 5.70
CA LYS A 115 -5.68 -14.97 4.68
C LYS A 115 -5.30 -15.69 3.40
N GLN A 116 -6.24 -15.78 2.46
CA GLN A 116 -5.95 -16.34 1.15
C GLN A 116 -4.82 -15.49 0.56
N PRO A 117 -3.76 -16.11 0.01
CA PRO A 117 -2.83 -15.38 -0.82
C PRO A 117 -3.65 -14.58 -1.83
N PRO A 118 -3.33 -13.30 -2.09
CA PRO A 118 -3.99 -12.60 -3.17
C PRO A 118 -3.92 -13.53 -4.38
N ALA A 119 -5.08 -13.85 -4.96
CA ALA A 119 -5.14 -14.64 -6.16
C ALA A 119 -4.11 -14.00 -7.09
N ALA A 120 -3.11 -14.78 -7.51
CA ALA A 120 -2.17 -14.28 -8.51
C ALA A 120 -3.08 -13.75 -9.63
N PRO A 121 -2.90 -12.47 -10.05
CA PRO A 121 -3.77 -11.90 -11.07
C PRO A 121 -3.84 -12.95 -12.16
N GLU A 122 -5.05 -13.44 -12.44
CA GLU A 122 -5.26 -14.37 -13.54
C GLU A 122 -4.63 -13.65 -14.73
N GLN A 123 -3.46 -14.12 -15.14
CA GLN A 123 -2.84 -13.70 -16.38
C GLN A 123 -3.83 -14.20 -17.41
N ASN A 124 -4.79 -13.35 -17.75
CA ASN A 124 -5.77 -13.60 -18.76
C ASN A 124 -4.94 -13.77 -20.04
N PRO A 125 -4.71 -15.00 -20.53
CA PRO A 125 -3.74 -15.24 -21.59
C PRO A 125 -4.16 -14.57 -22.90
N ALA A 126 -5.39 -14.05 -22.95
CA ALA A 126 -5.95 -13.31 -24.07
C ALA A 126 -5.44 -11.86 -24.17
N ALA A 127 -4.91 -11.25 -23.10
CA ALA A 127 -4.48 -9.85 -23.15
C ALA A 127 -3.12 -9.66 -23.85
N ASP A 128 -2.18 -10.61 -23.68
CA ASP A 128 -0.85 -10.51 -24.29
C ASP A 128 -0.79 -11.06 -25.73
N ALA A 129 -1.86 -11.70 -26.21
CA ALA A 129 -1.94 -12.22 -27.58
C ALA A 129 -2.60 -11.25 -28.57
N GLN A 130 -3.17 -10.12 -28.12
CA GLN A 130 -3.88 -9.17 -28.98
C GLN A 130 -3.13 -7.87 -29.28
N GLU A 131 -1.96 -7.60 -28.68
CA GLU A 131 -1.20 -6.37 -28.95
C GLU A 131 -0.16 -6.46 -30.09
N GLN A 132 -0.05 -7.60 -30.79
CA GLN A 132 0.94 -7.76 -31.88
C GLN A 132 0.39 -8.07 -33.27
N GLN A 133 -0.92 -7.99 -33.48
CA GLN A 133 -1.49 -8.13 -34.82
C GLN A 133 -2.73 -7.23 -35.01
N ALA A 134 -2.51 -5.92 -34.94
CA ALA A 134 -3.43 -4.96 -35.54
C ALA A 134 -3.16 -4.92 -37.05
N GLU A 135 -3.85 -5.80 -37.77
CA GLU A 135 -4.15 -5.64 -39.19
C GLU A 135 -4.91 -4.31 -39.39
N PRO A 136 -4.61 -3.52 -40.44
CA PRO A 136 -5.13 -2.16 -40.57
C PRO A 136 -6.61 -2.21 -40.96
N ALA A 137 -7.49 -2.12 -39.98
CA ALA A 137 -8.89 -1.82 -40.22
C ALA A 137 -9.01 -0.31 -40.45
N ASP A 138 -9.25 0.08 -41.70
CA ASP A 138 -9.69 1.40 -42.12
C ASP A 138 -10.89 1.86 -41.25
N THR A 139 -10.57 2.59 -40.19
CA THR A 139 -11.51 3.34 -39.38
C THR A 139 -10.98 4.75 -39.31
N LEU A 140 -11.87 5.72 -39.55
CA LEU A 140 -11.58 7.15 -39.66
C LEU A 140 -10.54 7.62 -38.63
N PRO A 141 -9.65 8.57 -38.99
CA PRO A 141 -8.67 9.12 -38.07
C PRO A 141 -9.40 9.60 -36.80
N PRO A 142 -9.15 8.99 -35.63
CA PRO A 142 -9.74 9.47 -34.40
C PRO A 142 -9.28 10.90 -34.21
N ALA A 143 -10.21 11.78 -33.82
CA ALA A 143 -9.88 13.12 -33.35
C ALA A 143 -8.69 13.00 -32.39
N GLY A 144 -7.59 13.70 -32.70
CA GLY A 144 -6.35 13.58 -31.96
C GLY A 144 -6.60 13.70 -30.44
N PRO A 145 -5.81 13.00 -29.61
CA PRO A 145 -5.99 13.04 -28.16
C PRO A 145 -6.07 14.49 -27.69
N ARG A 146 -7.08 14.79 -26.87
CA ARG A 146 -7.29 16.12 -26.31
C ARG A 146 -5.98 16.60 -25.65
N PRO A 147 -5.50 17.81 -25.93
CA PRO A 147 -4.31 18.34 -25.27
C PRO A 147 -4.58 18.39 -23.75
N ILE A 148 -3.67 17.79 -22.98
CA ILE A 148 -3.76 17.72 -21.52
C ILE A 148 -3.28 19.06 -20.96
N SER A 149 -4.11 19.73 -20.17
CA SER A 149 -3.68 20.94 -19.48
C SER A 149 -2.65 20.61 -18.39
N PRO A 150 -1.59 21.41 -18.19
CA PRO A 150 -0.68 21.29 -17.05
C PRO A 150 -1.39 21.18 -15.69
N ILE A 151 -2.48 21.94 -15.52
CA ILE A 151 -3.27 21.96 -14.29
C ILE A 151 -4.01 20.62 -14.10
N GLU A 152 -4.57 20.08 -15.18
CA GLU A 152 -5.25 18.77 -15.17
C GLU A 152 -4.25 17.65 -14.86
N LEU A 153 -3.02 17.72 -15.37
CA LEU A 153 -1.96 16.75 -15.08
C LEU A 153 -1.56 16.77 -13.60
N VAL A 154 -1.35 17.96 -13.01
CA VAL A 154 -1.01 18.09 -11.58
C VAL A 154 -2.16 17.59 -10.70
N ALA A 155 -3.41 17.95 -11.02
CA ALA A 155 -4.58 17.46 -10.30
C ALA A 155 -4.68 15.92 -10.36
N ALA A 156 -4.50 15.33 -11.54
CA ALA A 156 -4.55 13.87 -11.70
C ALA A 156 -3.45 13.13 -10.92
N VAL A 157 -2.22 13.67 -10.84
CA VAL A 157 -1.15 13.08 -10.03
C VAL A 157 -1.51 13.12 -8.54
N ARG A 158 -2.12 14.20 -8.07
CA ARG A 158 -2.60 14.33 -6.69
C ARG A 158 -3.68 13.29 -6.37
N ASP A 159 -4.61 13.06 -7.30
CA ASP A 159 -5.75 12.18 -7.10
C ASP A 159 -5.39 10.69 -7.20
N VAL A 160 -4.52 10.31 -8.13
CA VAL A 160 -4.17 8.90 -8.41
C VAL A 160 -3.19 8.31 -7.39
N GLY A 161 -2.33 9.14 -6.80
CA GLY A 161 -1.43 8.67 -5.75
C GLY A 161 -0.43 9.71 -5.31
N THR A 162 -0.71 10.40 -4.19
CA THR A 162 0.34 11.03 -3.39
C THR A 162 1.06 9.94 -2.58
N PRO A 163 2.39 9.78 -2.69
CA PRO A 163 3.37 10.73 -3.24
C PRO A 163 3.79 10.50 -4.71
N ASN A 164 3.36 9.42 -5.37
CA ASN A 164 3.78 9.09 -6.73
C ASN A 164 2.68 8.44 -7.58
N ALA A 165 2.62 8.80 -8.87
CA ALA A 165 1.65 8.24 -9.81
C ALA A 165 2.32 7.61 -11.04
N GLN A 166 1.98 6.34 -11.34
CA GLN A 166 2.45 5.64 -12.53
C GLN A 166 1.69 6.11 -13.78
N LEU A 167 2.35 6.07 -14.95
CA LEU A 167 1.77 6.58 -16.20
C LEU A 167 0.49 5.86 -16.62
N VAL A 168 0.39 4.54 -16.39
CA VAL A 168 -0.77 3.74 -16.81
C VAL A 168 -2.03 4.12 -16.00
N PRO A 169 -1.99 4.17 -14.65
CA PRO A 169 -3.09 4.74 -13.86
C PRO A 169 -3.46 6.17 -14.24
N LEU A 170 -2.48 7.03 -14.53
CA LEU A 170 -2.73 8.41 -14.97
C LEU A 170 -3.44 8.45 -16.34
N ALA A 171 -3.00 7.64 -17.29
CA ALA A 171 -3.60 7.50 -18.61
C ALA A 171 -5.06 7.06 -18.51
N ALA A 172 -5.33 6.07 -17.66
CA ALA A 172 -6.69 5.61 -17.39
C ALA A 172 -7.56 6.69 -16.72
N HIS A 173 -7.00 7.44 -15.78
CA HIS A 173 -7.71 8.52 -15.08
C HIS A 173 -8.08 9.68 -16.01
N LEU A 174 -7.12 10.12 -16.84
CA LEU A 174 -7.30 11.21 -17.81
C LEU A 174 -7.93 10.77 -19.14
N ARG A 175 -8.23 9.46 -19.30
CA ARG A 175 -8.75 8.86 -20.54
C ARG A 175 -7.91 9.21 -21.77
N THR A 176 -6.59 9.14 -21.61
CA THR A 176 -5.59 9.51 -22.62
C THR A 176 -4.53 8.41 -22.75
N THR A 177 -3.52 8.62 -23.59
CA THR A 177 -2.41 7.68 -23.76
C THR A 177 -1.23 8.05 -22.85
N THR A 178 -0.39 7.06 -22.54
CA THR A 178 0.83 7.30 -21.76
C THR A 178 1.80 8.24 -22.49
N ASP A 179 1.80 8.23 -23.83
CA ASP A 179 2.68 9.10 -24.61
C ASP A 179 2.18 10.54 -24.63
N ALA A 180 0.87 10.77 -24.62
CA ALA A 180 0.31 12.12 -24.42
C ALA A 180 0.68 12.69 -23.04
N ILE A 181 0.70 11.84 -22.00
CA ILE A 181 1.15 12.25 -20.66
C ILE A 181 2.65 12.56 -20.64
N LYS A 182 3.49 11.75 -21.31
CA LYS A 182 4.94 12.03 -21.42
C LYS A 182 5.20 13.36 -22.14
N ALA A 183 4.45 13.63 -23.21
CA ALA A 183 4.55 14.89 -23.95
C ALA A 183 4.14 16.08 -23.05
N ALA A 184 2.98 16.00 -22.41
CA ALA A 184 2.50 17.05 -21.50
C ALA A 184 3.44 17.27 -20.30
N ALA A 185 4.03 16.20 -19.75
CA ALA A 185 5.02 16.29 -18.68
C ALA A 185 6.32 16.93 -19.16
N ALA A 186 6.78 16.60 -20.38
CA ALA A 186 7.96 17.21 -20.98
C ALA A 186 7.78 18.72 -21.22
N ASP A 187 6.59 19.15 -21.66
CA ASP A 187 6.27 20.57 -21.93
C ASP A 187 6.38 21.44 -20.66
N VAL A 188 6.13 20.87 -19.48
CA VAL A 188 6.24 21.56 -18.19
C VAL A 188 7.55 21.26 -17.44
N GLY A 189 8.47 20.52 -18.07
CA GLY A 189 9.75 20.14 -17.47
C GLY A 189 9.67 19.08 -16.37
N TRP A 190 8.54 18.37 -16.24
CA TRP A 190 8.34 17.32 -15.23
C TRP A 190 8.90 15.99 -15.72
N ARG A 191 10.01 15.55 -15.11
CA ARG A 191 10.75 14.35 -15.56
C ARG A 191 10.01 13.06 -15.19
N VAL A 192 9.85 12.18 -16.18
CA VAL A 192 9.37 10.81 -15.95
C VAL A 192 10.50 9.97 -15.35
N LYS A 193 10.20 9.29 -14.24
CA LYS A 193 11.15 8.41 -13.52
C LYS A 193 10.52 7.06 -13.22
N ASP A 194 11.33 6.11 -12.80
CA ASP A 194 10.81 4.87 -12.23
C ASP A 194 10.27 5.13 -10.82
N VAL A 195 9.00 4.76 -10.64
CA VAL A 195 8.29 4.97 -9.39
C VAL A 195 7.47 3.77 -8.95
N ARG A 196 7.46 3.58 -7.63
CA ARG A 196 6.72 2.52 -6.95
C ARG A 196 5.47 3.11 -6.33
N MET A 197 4.31 2.65 -6.80
CA MET A 197 3.03 2.85 -6.13
C MET A 197 2.80 1.73 -5.11
N GLU A 198 2.12 2.04 -4.00
CA GLU A 198 1.75 1.02 -3.02
C GLU A 198 0.90 -0.09 -3.67
N GLY A 199 1.24 -1.35 -3.38
CA GLY A 199 0.57 -2.50 -3.97
C GLY A 199 0.89 -2.78 -5.45
N ARG A 200 1.80 -2.04 -6.09
CA ARG A 200 2.24 -2.25 -7.49
C ARG A 200 3.77 -2.39 -7.61
N SER A 201 4.22 -2.97 -8.72
CA SER A 201 5.65 -3.01 -9.09
C SER A 201 6.15 -1.63 -9.49
N THR A 202 7.47 -1.43 -9.50
CA THR A 202 8.09 -0.20 -10.02
C THR A 202 7.81 -0.05 -11.52
N SER A 203 7.40 1.13 -11.96
CA SER A 203 7.14 1.46 -13.37
C SER A 203 7.34 2.95 -13.61
N ALA A 204 7.46 3.37 -14.87
CA ALA A 204 7.56 4.77 -15.24
C ALA A 204 6.37 5.58 -14.69
N GLY A 205 6.65 6.75 -14.13
CA GLY A 205 5.68 7.61 -13.48
C GLY A 205 6.21 9.02 -13.18
N LEU A 206 5.36 9.82 -12.56
CA LEU A 206 5.65 11.17 -12.09
C LEU A 206 5.70 11.17 -10.55
N ARG A 207 6.69 11.86 -9.99
CA ARG A 207 6.82 12.04 -8.54
C ARG A 207 6.31 13.40 -8.12
N TRP A 208 5.57 13.45 -7.02
CA TRP A 208 4.94 14.67 -6.53
C TRP A 208 5.95 15.72 -6.01
N ASP A 209 7.08 15.28 -5.48
CA ASP A 209 8.18 16.14 -5.00
C ASP A 209 8.85 16.96 -6.13
N GLU A 210 8.70 16.53 -7.38
CA GLU A 210 9.23 17.18 -8.57
C GLU A 210 8.13 17.88 -9.39
N ALA A 211 6.93 18.03 -8.83
CA ALA A 211 5.82 18.70 -9.51
C ALA A 211 6.19 20.18 -9.78
N PRO A 212 6.03 20.67 -11.03
CA PRO A 212 6.28 22.06 -11.34
C PRO A 212 5.26 22.94 -10.61
N THR A 213 5.72 24.06 -10.04
CA THR A 213 4.82 25.06 -9.47
C THR A 213 3.91 25.58 -10.59
N PRO A 214 2.58 25.53 -10.44
CA PRO A 214 1.67 26.03 -11.46
C PRO A 214 1.94 27.53 -11.68
N VAL A 215 2.08 27.93 -12.94
CA VAL A 215 2.18 29.35 -13.32
C VAL A 215 0.86 30.01 -12.90
N GLN A 216 0.93 30.97 -11.98
CA GLN A 216 -0.24 31.76 -11.58
C GLN A 216 -0.80 32.45 -12.82
N ALA A 217 -1.99 32.02 -13.26
CA ALA A 217 -2.67 32.58 -14.43
C ALA A 217 -3.12 34.04 -14.23
N TYR A 218 -3.17 34.49 -12.97
CA TYR A 218 -3.46 35.86 -12.58
C TYR A 218 -2.50 36.25 -11.45
N PRO A 219 -1.77 37.37 -11.56
CA PRO A 219 -1.21 37.99 -10.37
C PRO A 219 -2.39 38.35 -9.47
N ASP A 220 -2.48 37.77 -8.28
CA ASP A 220 -3.38 38.29 -7.26
C ASP A 220 -3.02 39.77 -7.06
N PRO A 221 -3.96 40.71 -7.18
CA PRO A 221 -3.65 42.13 -7.05
C PRO A 221 -3.21 42.56 -5.65
N ASP A 222 -3.09 41.65 -4.68
CA ASP A 222 -2.90 42.04 -3.28
C ASP A 222 -2.09 41.05 -2.40
N VAL A 223 -1.14 40.29 -2.97
CA VAL A 223 -0.17 39.55 -2.15
C VAL A 223 1.06 40.42 -1.93
N VAL A 224 1.05 41.12 -0.80
CA VAL A 224 2.14 41.95 -0.30
C VAL A 224 3.40 41.09 -0.14
N GLY A 225 4.39 41.29 -1.03
CA GLY A 225 5.69 40.62 -0.94
C GLY A 225 6.45 41.04 0.32
N ALA A 226 7.29 40.15 0.86
CA ALA A 226 8.08 40.42 2.06
C ALA A 226 8.87 41.74 1.92
N GLY A 227 8.53 42.74 2.75
CA GLY A 227 9.14 44.08 2.75
C GLY A 227 8.23 45.21 2.24
N GLN A 228 7.04 44.92 1.73
CA GLN A 228 6.03 45.94 1.46
C GLN A 228 5.13 46.17 2.70
N PRO A 229 4.68 47.41 2.96
CA PRO A 229 3.77 47.69 4.07
C PRO A 229 2.49 46.89 3.89
N ALA A 230 2.05 46.20 4.93
CA ALA A 230 0.78 45.48 4.91
C ALA A 230 -0.35 46.45 4.56
N ASN A 231 -1.20 46.05 3.61
CA ASN A 231 -2.51 46.66 3.46
C ASN A 231 -3.35 46.19 4.66
N ASP A 232 -3.10 46.76 5.84
CA ASP A 232 -4.02 46.74 6.99
C ASP A 232 -5.21 47.61 6.58
N ASN A 233 -6.06 47.07 5.71
CA ASN A 233 -7.40 47.59 5.59
C ASN A 233 -8.15 47.05 6.81
N ASP A 234 -7.99 47.75 7.94
CA ASP A 234 -8.86 47.61 9.10
C ASP A 234 -10.29 47.85 8.62
N ASP A 235 -11.00 46.78 8.23
CA ASP A 235 -12.45 46.78 8.00
C ASP A 235 -13.25 46.95 9.32
N ASP A 236 -12.58 47.39 10.40
CA ASP A 236 -13.20 47.91 11.62
C ASP A 236 -13.85 49.28 11.34
N SER A 237 -14.91 49.27 10.52
CA SER A 237 -15.81 50.40 10.42
C SER A 237 -16.70 50.47 11.67
N ASP A 238 -16.76 51.65 12.29
CA ASP A 238 -17.57 51.97 13.47
C ASP A 238 -19.08 51.84 13.16
N GLY A 239 -19.57 50.61 13.00
CA GLY A 239 -20.94 50.34 12.57
C GLY A 239 -21.28 48.87 12.37
N GLU A 240 -20.30 48.00 12.13
CA GLU A 240 -20.56 46.56 12.03
C GLU A 240 -20.66 45.92 13.42
N GLY A 241 -21.88 45.58 13.80
CA GLY A 241 -22.15 44.90 15.06
C GLY A 241 -21.43 43.55 15.16
N PRO A 242 -21.12 43.08 16.38
CA PRO A 242 -20.24 41.93 16.62
C PRO A 242 -20.90 40.62 16.18
N ARG A 243 -20.70 40.19 14.93
CA ARG A 243 -21.33 38.96 14.43
C ARG A 243 -20.44 38.01 13.65
N GLU A 244 -19.30 38.43 13.11
CA GLU A 244 -18.48 37.56 12.27
C GLU A 244 -17.01 37.63 12.68
N GLY A 245 -16.46 36.50 13.13
CA GLY A 245 -15.06 36.37 13.54
C GLY A 245 -14.84 35.39 14.70
N LEU A 246 -13.80 34.56 14.58
CA LEU A 246 -13.31 33.71 15.67
C LEU A 246 -12.76 34.59 16.79
N ARG A 247 -13.37 34.51 17.99
CA ARG A 247 -12.87 35.28 19.14
C ARG A 247 -11.72 34.52 19.79
N VAL A 248 -10.52 35.08 19.74
CA VAL A 248 -9.35 34.50 20.43
C VAL A 248 -9.15 35.24 21.75
N GLN A 249 -9.31 34.55 22.88
CA GLN A 249 -9.04 35.09 24.20
C GLN A 249 -7.79 34.43 24.79
N ASN A 250 -6.80 35.24 25.17
CA ASN A 250 -5.60 34.75 25.82
C ASN A 250 -5.88 34.46 27.30
N ILE A 251 -5.54 33.26 27.79
CA ILE A 251 -5.73 32.86 29.20
C ILE A 251 -4.36 32.82 29.90
N GLY A 252 -3.71 33.99 29.99
CA GLY A 252 -2.36 34.11 30.57
C GLY A 252 -1.29 33.33 29.81
N GLU A 253 -0.23 32.91 30.51
CA GLU A 253 0.92 32.17 29.93
C GLU A 253 0.58 30.71 29.55
N GLY A 254 -0.61 30.22 29.90
CA GLY A 254 -1.01 28.82 29.77
C GLY A 254 -1.76 28.44 28.48
N GLY A 255 -2.09 29.39 27.60
CA GLY A 255 -2.71 29.08 26.29
C GLY A 255 -3.72 30.11 25.78
N ARG A 256 -4.30 29.82 24.61
CA ARG A 256 -5.35 30.62 23.96
C ARG A 256 -6.66 29.84 23.88
N LEU A 257 -7.76 30.45 24.28
CA LEU A 257 -9.10 29.95 24.03
C LEU A 257 -9.62 30.55 22.72
N ILE A 258 -10.02 29.71 21.77
CA ILE A 258 -10.63 30.16 20.51
C ILE A 258 -12.12 29.83 20.61
N HIS A 259 -12.95 30.88 20.64
CA HIS A 259 -14.40 30.77 20.62
C HIS A 259 -14.90 30.83 19.18
N ASP A 260 -15.40 29.70 18.71
CA ASP A 260 -16.20 29.63 17.50
C ASP A 260 -17.65 30.07 17.81
N PRO A 261 -18.16 31.16 17.21
CA PRO A 261 -19.53 31.61 17.41
C PRO A 261 -20.60 30.57 17.05
N ALA A 262 -20.29 29.56 16.22
CA ALA A 262 -21.21 28.47 15.90
C ALA A 262 -21.43 27.50 17.08
N THR A 263 -20.51 27.46 18.05
CA THR A 263 -20.54 26.50 19.17
C THR A 263 -21.08 27.09 20.47
N THR A 264 -21.31 28.42 20.53
CA THR A 264 -21.81 29.07 21.74
C THR A 264 -23.34 28.98 21.78
N ILE A 265 -23.87 28.12 22.64
CA ILE A 265 -25.31 27.88 22.83
C ILE A 265 -26.00 29.19 23.16
N ARG A 266 -26.93 29.62 22.28
CA ARG A 266 -27.75 30.82 22.46
C ARG A 266 -28.74 30.57 23.61
N HIS A 267 -28.49 31.13 24.78
CA HIS A 267 -29.53 31.23 25.81
C HIS A 267 -30.54 32.30 25.36
N HIS A 268 -31.69 31.87 24.86
CA HIS A 268 -32.82 32.76 24.62
C HIS A 268 -33.43 33.15 25.97
N THR A 269 -33.37 34.43 26.33
CA THR A 269 -34.15 34.97 27.45
C THR A 269 -35.59 35.14 26.98
N VAL A 270 -36.49 34.26 27.42
CA VAL A 270 -37.94 34.45 27.23
C VAL A 270 -38.41 35.45 28.28
N ARG A 271 -38.80 36.65 27.87
CA ARG A 271 -39.56 37.59 28.72
C ARG A 271 -41.04 37.24 28.62
N GLY A 272 -41.61 36.80 29.74
CA GLY A 272 -43.06 36.79 29.94
C GLY A 272 -43.58 38.22 30.07
N THR A 273 -44.78 38.45 29.52
CA THR A 273 -45.54 39.70 29.61
C THR A 273 -46.08 39.95 31.01
#